data_AF-A0A0D6TQV3-F1
#
_entry.id   AF-A0A0D6TQV3-F1
#
_cell.length_a   1.000
_cell.length_b   1.000
_cell.length_c   1.000
_cell.angle_alpha   90.00
_cell.angle_beta   90.00
_cell.angle_gamma   90.00
#
_symmetry.space_group_name_H-M   'P 1'
#
loop_
_entity.id
_entity.type
_entity.pdbx_description
1 polymer ?
#
loop_
_entity_poly.entity_id
_entity_poly.type
_entity_poly.pdbx_seq_one_letter_code
_entity_poly.pdbx_strand_id
1 'polypeptide(L)'
;MIKSPTHKICFIVLNILIVSFVSCNTLKVSKHTNKYIEYTHNINKAESYVLNGENSKALTYYSKALNIKVKPIAKNCFTAMQVAAVENDKRQFKKFLINGMERGLLPEYFYKDTLLNEYINKHVGKDFIKKKFQLANQKYKNQINQYMVDTINKLSDLDNKWKIHYLDSLSNIDTVNKALYEKKYDSIVKEIVENKLIPIIQEHGFPEERMIDVYRIGRKNSYSYTFGNNKAKLILIHYYTFPRENNNINNLLKEEVYKGNLPSDLYAEIIDFYALKSDSKSYYNEWHQTKDSTLFEEIDRKRLEIGLLPFNEKAKKYDRGKKTCKEIRENKAYKQIKLFYWCG
;
A
#
# COMPACT_ATOMS: atom_id res chain seq x y z
N MET A 1 -42.98 36.85 -37.37
CA MET A 1 -43.04 36.69 -35.90
C MET A 1 -41.72 36.11 -35.41
N ILE A 2 -40.85 36.95 -34.86
CA ILE A 2 -39.52 36.57 -34.36
C ILE A 2 -39.67 36.18 -32.88
N LYS A 3 -39.44 34.90 -32.54
CA LYS A 3 -39.39 34.45 -31.15
C LYS A 3 -37.95 34.56 -30.64
N SER A 4 -37.77 35.41 -29.62
CA SER A 4 -36.52 35.68 -28.91
C SER A 4 -36.02 34.44 -28.12
N PRO A 5 -34.71 34.10 -28.15
CA PRO A 5 -34.14 32.97 -27.43
C PRO A 5 -33.40 33.43 -26.15
N THR A 6 -34.06 34.16 -25.24
CA THR A 6 -33.38 34.66 -24.01
C THR A 6 -33.62 33.83 -22.75
N HIS A 7 -34.35 32.71 -22.81
CA HIS A 7 -34.67 31.92 -21.61
C HIS A 7 -33.89 30.60 -21.44
N LYS A 8 -33.10 30.16 -22.42
CA LYS A 8 -32.31 28.92 -22.30
C LYS A 8 -30.95 29.10 -21.62
N ILE A 9 -30.42 30.31 -21.54
CA ILE A 9 -29.07 30.57 -21.00
C ILE A 9 -29.07 30.57 -19.46
N CYS A 10 -30.14 31.03 -18.80
CA CYS A 10 -30.21 31.03 -17.33
C CYS A 10 -30.23 29.63 -16.68
N PHE A 11 -30.80 28.62 -17.34
CA PHE A 11 -30.87 27.27 -16.77
C PHE A 11 -29.54 26.50 -16.82
N ILE A 12 -28.64 26.86 -17.74
CA ILE A 12 -27.33 26.20 -17.86
C ILE A 12 -26.36 26.74 -16.79
N VAL A 13 -26.42 28.03 -16.48
CA VAL A 13 -25.55 28.65 -15.45
C VAL A 13 -25.92 28.15 -14.04
N LEU A 14 -27.22 27.91 -13.77
CA LEU A 14 -27.66 27.42 -12.46
C LEU A 14 -27.26 25.96 -12.19
N ASN A 15 -27.25 25.10 -13.21
CA ASN A 15 -26.80 23.71 -13.06
C ASN A 15 -25.27 23.58 -12.88
N ILE A 16 -24.48 24.49 -13.47
CA ILE A 16 -23.02 24.53 -13.26
C ILE A 16 -22.68 25.01 -11.82
N LEU A 17 -23.49 25.90 -11.25
CA LEU A 17 -23.34 26.34 -9.86
C LEU A 17 -23.73 25.26 -8.83
N ILE A 18 -24.74 24.42 -9.12
CA ILE A 18 -25.14 23.33 -8.23
C ILE A 18 -24.10 22.19 -8.21
N VAL A 19 -23.47 21.86 -9.34
CA VAL A 19 -22.37 20.88 -9.39
C VAL A 19 -21.12 21.39 -8.65
N SER A 20 -20.92 22.71 -8.60
CA SER A 20 -19.80 23.33 -7.87
C SER A 20 -20.00 23.35 -6.36
N PHE A 21 -21.25 23.35 -5.87
CA PHE A 21 -21.55 23.39 -4.44
C PHE A 21 -21.40 22.02 -3.73
N VAL A 22 -21.50 20.91 -4.47
CA VAL A 22 -21.32 19.56 -3.90
C VAL A 22 -19.86 19.22 -3.61
N SER A 23 -18.88 19.99 -4.14
CA SER A 23 -17.45 19.79 -3.84
C SER A 23 -16.97 20.38 -2.50
N CYS A 24 -17.83 21.07 -1.74
CA CYS A 24 -17.43 21.76 -0.51
C CYS A 24 -18.09 21.23 0.78
N ASN A 25 -18.77 20.08 0.73
CA ASN A 25 -19.09 19.33 1.95
C ASN A 25 -17.81 18.70 2.50
N THR A 26 -16.99 19.54 3.10
CA THR A 26 -15.94 19.14 4.04
C THR A 26 -16.63 18.40 5.18
N LEU A 27 -16.74 17.09 5.02
CA LEU A 27 -17.04 16.15 6.09
C LEU A 27 -16.25 16.62 7.31
N LYS A 28 -16.94 17.13 8.34
CA LYS A 28 -16.36 17.46 9.63
C LYS A 28 -15.92 16.15 10.27
N VAL A 29 -14.75 15.65 9.85
CA VAL A 29 -14.09 14.50 10.45
C VAL A 29 -13.82 14.87 11.90
N SER A 30 -14.30 14.02 12.82
CA SER A 30 -14.23 14.25 14.25
C SER A 30 -12.78 14.48 14.71
N LYS A 31 -12.61 15.37 15.70
CA LYS A 31 -11.34 15.96 16.14
C LYS A 31 -10.37 14.98 16.84
N HIS A 32 -10.66 13.69 16.83
CA HIS A 32 -9.75 12.61 17.25
C HIS A 32 -9.38 11.75 16.06
N THR A 33 -8.74 12.35 15.06
CA THR A 33 -8.19 11.61 13.92
C THR A 33 -7.06 10.71 14.41
N ASN A 34 -7.22 9.40 14.23
CA ASN A 34 -6.16 8.43 14.42
C ASN A 34 -4.91 8.89 13.65
N LYS A 35 -3.76 9.02 14.33
CA LYS A 35 -2.52 9.57 13.76
C LYS A 35 -2.05 8.79 12.53
N TYR A 36 -2.26 7.48 12.51
CA TYR A 36 -1.87 6.68 11.36
C TYR A 36 -2.80 6.91 10.15
N ILE A 37 -4.10 7.09 10.39
CA ILE A 37 -5.05 7.48 9.34
C ILE A 37 -4.76 8.89 8.81
N GLU A 38 -4.39 9.82 9.69
CA GLU A 38 -3.90 11.14 9.28
C GLU A 38 -2.62 11.04 8.42
N TYR A 39 -1.70 10.16 8.80
CA TYR A 39 -0.51 9.85 8.03
C TYR A 39 -0.85 9.35 6.63
N THR A 40 -1.71 8.34 6.51
CA THR A 40 -2.09 7.78 5.20
C THR A 40 -2.85 8.79 4.34
N HIS A 41 -3.73 9.62 4.92
CA HIS A 41 -4.39 10.71 4.19
C HIS A 41 -3.39 11.73 3.64
N ASN A 42 -2.37 12.13 4.41
CA ASN A 42 -1.36 13.06 3.91
C ASN A 42 -0.51 12.42 2.79
N ILE A 43 -0.16 11.14 2.89
CA ILE A 43 0.52 10.40 1.82
C ILE A 43 -0.36 10.37 0.56
N ASN A 44 -1.62 9.96 0.70
CA ASN A 44 -2.59 9.90 -0.39
C ASN A 44 -2.73 11.23 -1.11
N LYS A 45 -2.84 12.33 -0.35
CA LYS A 45 -2.91 13.68 -0.91
C LYS A 45 -1.62 14.09 -1.61
N ALA A 46 -0.45 13.77 -1.04
CA ALA A 46 0.84 14.03 -1.68
C ALA A 46 0.95 13.31 -3.03
N GLU A 47 0.57 12.03 -3.07
CA GLU A 47 0.57 11.24 -4.30
C GLU A 47 -0.42 11.77 -5.34
N SER A 48 -1.60 12.23 -4.93
CA SER A 48 -2.56 12.92 -5.82
C SER A 48 -1.94 14.17 -6.46
N TYR A 49 -1.19 14.97 -5.70
CA TYR A 49 -0.44 16.10 -6.27
C TYR A 49 0.67 15.68 -7.24
N VAL A 50 1.37 14.56 -6.98
CA VAL A 50 2.32 14.00 -7.95
C VAL A 50 1.63 13.62 -9.26
N LEU A 51 0.41 13.05 -9.21
CA LEU A 51 -0.36 12.72 -10.41
C LEU A 51 -0.69 13.95 -11.25
N ASN A 52 -0.95 15.09 -10.59
CA ASN A 52 -1.29 16.34 -11.24
C ASN A 52 -0.05 17.18 -11.63
N GLY A 53 1.17 16.67 -11.40
CA GLY A 53 2.42 17.41 -11.65
C GLY A 53 2.71 18.54 -10.65
N GLU A 54 1.94 18.64 -9.57
CA GLU A 54 2.04 19.68 -8.54
C GLU A 54 3.07 19.30 -7.45
N ASN A 55 4.31 19.03 -7.86
CA ASN A 55 5.34 18.43 -7.01
C ASN A 55 5.68 19.26 -5.75
N SER A 56 5.62 20.59 -5.81
CA SER A 56 5.81 21.46 -4.63
C SER A 56 4.76 21.22 -3.54
N LYS A 57 3.48 21.05 -3.95
CA LYS A 57 2.39 20.68 -3.03
C LYS A 57 2.58 19.26 -2.52
N ALA A 58 2.97 18.33 -3.39
CA ALA A 58 3.29 16.96 -2.98
C ALA A 58 4.38 16.93 -1.90
N LEU A 59 5.47 17.69 -2.07
CA LEU A 59 6.56 17.80 -1.10
C LEU A 59 6.06 18.29 0.26
N THR A 60 5.16 19.27 0.26
CA THR A 60 4.54 19.79 1.49
C THR A 60 3.76 18.71 2.23
N TYR A 61 2.92 17.94 1.52
CA TYR A 61 2.12 16.88 2.15
C TYR A 61 2.95 15.66 2.57
N TYR A 62 3.99 15.28 1.82
CA TYR A 62 4.97 14.29 2.28
C TYR A 62 5.67 14.74 3.56
N SER A 63 6.04 16.02 3.64
CA SER A 63 6.65 16.60 4.83
C SER A 63 5.72 16.54 6.03
N LYS A 64 4.43 16.87 5.84
CA LYS A 64 3.41 16.73 6.89
C LYS A 64 3.29 15.28 7.35
N ALA A 65 3.11 14.34 6.42
CA ALA A 65 2.99 12.92 6.73
C ALA A 65 4.19 12.41 7.54
N LEU A 66 5.41 12.65 7.06
CA LEU A 66 6.64 12.16 7.68
C LEU A 66 7.04 12.92 8.95
N ASN A 67 6.30 13.95 9.36
CA ASN A 67 6.42 14.62 10.66
C ASN A 67 5.41 14.11 11.70
N ILE A 68 4.38 13.37 11.29
CA ILE A 68 3.45 12.74 12.23
C ILE A 68 4.22 11.69 13.03
N LYS A 69 3.95 11.63 14.34
CA LYS A 69 4.61 10.69 15.27
C LYS A 69 4.10 9.25 15.10
N VAL A 70 4.30 8.70 13.90
CA VAL A 70 4.12 7.28 13.54
C VAL A 70 5.36 6.81 12.81
N LYS A 71 5.68 5.50 12.89
CA LYS A 71 6.77 4.91 12.09
C LYS A 71 6.40 5.03 10.60
N PRO A 72 7.16 5.74 9.74
CA PRO A 72 6.78 5.88 8.34
C PRO A 72 6.96 4.56 7.57
N ILE A 73 6.26 4.41 6.46
CA ILE A 73 6.39 3.26 5.58
C ILE A 73 7.58 3.46 4.63
N ALA A 74 8.34 2.40 4.34
CA ALA A 74 9.58 2.49 3.54
C ALA A 74 9.30 3.02 2.12
N LYS A 75 8.27 2.49 1.44
CA LYS A 75 7.86 2.95 0.10
C LYS A 75 7.53 4.44 0.08
N ASN A 76 6.86 4.95 1.11
CA ASN A 76 6.49 6.36 1.22
C ASN A 76 7.71 7.27 1.40
N CYS A 77 8.72 6.83 2.16
CA CYS A 77 9.99 7.55 2.28
C CYS A 77 10.73 7.60 0.93
N PHE A 78 10.71 6.50 0.18
CA PHE A 78 11.31 6.42 -1.15
C PHE A 78 10.67 7.42 -2.12
N THR A 79 9.34 7.45 -2.19
CA THR A 79 8.63 8.40 -3.06
C THR A 79 8.89 9.85 -2.63
N ALA A 80 8.87 10.14 -1.33
CA ALA A 80 9.13 11.48 -0.81
C ALA A 80 10.54 11.98 -1.19
N MET A 81 11.55 11.10 -1.17
CA MET A 81 12.91 11.44 -1.66
C MET A 81 12.89 11.83 -3.15
N GLN A 82 12.17 11.10 -3.99
CA GLN A 82 12.07 11.41 -5.40
C GLN A 82 11.38 12.76 -5.64
N VAL A 83 10.32 13.06 -4.89
CA VAL A 83 9.66 14.38 -4.97
C VAL A 83 10.62 15.49 -4.56
N ALA A 84 11.36 15.33 -3.46
CA ALA A 84 12.34 16.31 -3.02
C ALA A 84 13.49 16.49 -4.03
N ALA A 85 13.91 15.42 -4.73
CA ALA A 85 14.91 15.51 -5.79
C ALA A 85 14.40 16.30 -7.01
N VAL A 86 13.15 16.08 -7.42
CA VAL A 86 12.51 16.84 -8.53
C VAL A 86 12.39 18.32 -8.19
N GLU A 87 12.00 18.64 -6.95
CA GLU A 87 11.91 20.02 -6.45
C GLU A 87 13.28 20.64 -6.10
N ASN A 88 14.36 19.88 -6.26
CA ASN A 88 15.72 20.27 -5.88
C ASN A 88 15.85 20.72 -4.40
N ASP A 89 15.00 20.22 -3.50
CA ASP A 89 15.07 20.49 -2.07
C ASP A 89 16.03 19.52 -1.37
N LYS A 90 17.32 19.90 -1.36
CA LYS A 90 18.39 19.13 -0.74
C LYS A 90 18.15 18.85 0.75
N ARG A 91 17.49 19.77 1.48
CA ARG A 91 17.25 19.63 2.92
C ARG A 91 16.24 18.52 3.16
N GLN A 92 15.10 18.58 2.47
CA GLN A 92 14.05 17.57 2.58
C GLN A 92 14.50 16.22 2.02
N PHE A 93 15.24 16.22 0.91
CA PHE A 93 15.85 15.01 0.36
C PHE A 93 16.67 14.26 1.42
N LYS A 94 17.61 14.95 2.08
CA LYS A 94 18.45 14.36 3.13
C LYS A 94 17.65 13.83 4.30
N LYS A 95 16.58 14.54 4.69
CA LYS A 95 15.68 14.11 5.77
C LYS A 95 14.95 12.82 5.40
N PHE A 96 14.33 12.77 4.23
CA PHE A 96 13.59 11.59 3.78
C PHE A 96 14.50 10.39 3.51
N LEU A 97 15.73 10.64 3.07
CA LEU A 97 16.78 9.63 2.95
C LEU A 97 17.10 8.96 4.28
N ILE A 98 17.31 9.76 5.33
CA ILE A 98 17.57 9.24 6.67
C ILE A 98 16.34 8.45 7.16
N ASN A 99 15.13 9.01 7.03
CA ASN A 99 13.89 8.30 7.40
C ASN A 99 13.78 6.95 6.68
N GLY A 100 14.06 6.92 5.38
CA GLY A 100 14.04 5.70 4.58
C GLY A 100 15.05 4.65 5.05
N MET A 101 16.29 5.04 5.32
CA MET A 101 17.31 4.13 5.86
C MET A 101 16.94 3.61 7.25
N GLU A 102 16.34 4.45 8.09
CA GLU A 102 15.82 4.03 9.40
C GLU A 102 14.65 3.05 9.27
N ARG A 103 14.05 2.90 8.09
CA ARG A 103 13.03 1.90 7.73
C ARG A 103 13.60 0.73 6.91
N GLY A 104 14.92 0.59 6.82
CA GLY A 104 15.57 -0.54 6.15
C GLY A 104 15.87 -0.35 4.66
N LEU A 105 15.64 0.85 4.09
CA LEU A 105 16.05 1.11 2.71
C LEU A 105 17.58 1.12 2.59
N LEU A 106 18.09 0.30 1.67
CA LEU A 106 19.52 0.15 1.41
C LEU A 106 20.03 1.20 0.40
N PRO A 107 21.29 1.68 0.52
CA PRO A 107 21.91 2.58 -0.44
C PRO A 107 21.83 2.11 -1.90
N GLU A 108 21.94 0.79 -2.11
CA GLU A 108 21.83 0.21 -3.44
C GLU A 108 20.49 0.49 -4.14
N TYR A 109 19.40 0.69 -3.39
CA TYR A 109 18.10 1.02 -3.96
C TYR A 109 18.09 2.43 -4.55
N PHE A 110 18.81 3.37 -3.94
CA PHE A 110 18.92 4.74 -4.44
C PHE A 110 19.89 4.82 -5.62
N TYR A 111 20.99 4.05 -5.59
CA TYR A 111 21.97 4.02 -6.69
C TYR A 111 21.43 3.36 -7.95
N LYS A 112 20.51 2.39 -7.81
CA LYS A 112 19.83 1.74 -8.93
C LYS A 112 18.65 2.55 -9.48
N ASP A 113 18.22 3.60 -8.79
CA ASP A 113 17.17 4.50 -9.26
C ASP A 113 17.79 5.69 -9.99
N THR A 114 17.52 5.83 -11.29
CA THR A 114 18.19 6.83 -12.13
C THR A 114 17.96 8.27 -11.64
N LEU A 115 16.73 8.62 -11.24
CA LEU A 115 16.39 9.94 -10.70
C LEU A 115 17.17 10.23 -9.42
N LEU A 116 17.13 9.33 -8.44
CA LEU A 116 17.82 9.52 -7.17
C LEU A 116 19.35 9.51 -7.34
N ASN A 117 19.90 8.60 -8.15
CA ASN A 117 21.34 8.50 -8.37
C ASN A 117 21.91 9.77 -9.03
N GLU A 118 21.22 10.32 -10.04
CA GLU A 118 21.60 11.60 -10.67
C GLU A 118 21.63 12.73 -9.62
N TYR A 119 20.56 12.84 -8.81
CA TYR A 119 20.47 13.86 -7.76
C TYR A 119 21.55 13.70 -6.68
N ILE A 120 21.81 12.46 -6.26
CA ILE A 120 22.82 12.13 -5.26
C ILE A 120 24.21 12.57 -5.73
N ASN A 121 24.59 12.21 -6.96
CA ASN A 121 25.92 12.53 -7.49
C ASN A 121 26.12 14.04 -7.63
N LYS A 122 25.07 14.78 -8.00
CA LYS A 122 25.14 16.23 -8.20
C LYS A 122 25.07 17.04 -6.90
N HIS A 123 24.27 16.63 -5.92
CA HIS A 123 23.91 17.49 -4.79
C HIS A 123 24.27 16.96 -3.40
N VAL A 124 24.43 15.64 -3.23
CA VAL A 124 24.52 15.01 -1.90
C VAL A 124 25.88 14.35 -1.65
N GLY A 125 26.41 13.61 -2.62
CA GLY A 125 27.63 12.82 -2.51
C GLY A 125 27.41 11.46 -1.85
N LYS A 126 28.14 10.44 -2.32
CA LYS A 126 28.04 9.06 -1.81
C LYS A 126 28.56 8.91 -0.37
N ASP A 127 29.53 9.72 0.03
CA ASP A 127 30.10 9.68 1.39
C ASP A 127 29.08 10.07 2.46
N PHE A 128 28.22 11.05 2.16
CA PHE A 128 27.12 11.40 3.05
C PHE A 128 26.18 10.21 3.29
N ILE A 129 25.84 9.49 2.22
CA ILE A 129 24.97 8.30 2.28
C ILE A 129 25.64 7.21 3.11
N LYS A 130 26.92 6.90 2.86
CA LYS A 130 27.67 5.89 3.61
C LYS A 130 27.67 6.19 5.11
N LYS A 131 27.98 7.45 5.49
CA LYS A 131 28.00 7.89 6.90
C LYS A 131 26.63 7.81 7.56
N LYS A 132 25.58 8.27 6.88
CA LYS A 132 24.22 8.26 7.45
C LYS A 132 23.61 6.85 7.50
N PHE A 133 23.92 6.01 6.53
CA PHE A 133 23.43 4.64 6.50
C PHE A 133 23.94 3.81 7.69
N GLN A 134 25.21 3.93 8.07
CA GLN A 134 25.74 3.20 9.24
C GLN A 134 24.91 3.46 10.51
N LEU A 135 24.63 4.73 10.82
CA LEU A 135 23.84 5.12 11.98
C LEU A 135 22.37 4.70 11.86
N ALA A 136 21.75 4.98 10.71
CA ALA A 136 20.34 4.67 10.48
C ALA A 136 20.06 3.16 10.46
N ASN A 137 20.97 2.37 9.89
CA ASN A 137 20.85 0.91 9.82
C ASN A 137 20.99 0.26 11.21
N GLN A 138 21.83 0.79 12.10
CA GLN A 138 21.88 0.32 13.48
C GLN A 138 20.55 0.57 14.20
N LYS A 139 19.99 1.78 14.06
CA LYS A 139 18.68 2.11 14.61
C LYS A 139 17.59 1.22 14.03
N TYR A 140 17.64 0.93 12.74
CA TYR A 140 16.72 0.02 12.07
C TYR A 140 16.78 -1.39 12.67
N LYS A 141 17.97 -2.01 12.70
CA LYS A 141 18.19 -3.35 13.26
C LYS A 141 17.71 -3.48 14.70
N ASN A 142 17.92 -2.45 15.53
CA ASN A 142 17.47 -2.45 16.92
C ASN A 142 15.95 -2.33 17.08
N GLN A 143 15.21 -1.94 16.04
CA GLN A 143 13.75 -1.85 16.07
C GLN A 143 13.07 -3.12 15.55
N ILE A 144 13.82 -4.00 14.89
CA ILE A 144 13.32 -5.25 14.35
C ILE A 144 13.22 -6.29 15.48
N ASN A 145 12.05 -6.91 15.58
CA ASN A 145 11.86 -8.06 16.45
C ASN A 145 12.33 -9.32 15.72
N GLN A 146 13.56 -9.75 15.99
CA GLN A 146 14.17 -10.90 15.31
C GLN A 146 13.40 -12.21 15.56
N TYR A 147 12.85 -12.39 16.77
CA TYR A 147 12.00 -13.55 17.06
C TYR A 147 10.78 -13.58 16.14
N MET A 148 10.15 -12.43 15.91
CA MET A 148 9.02 -12.31 14.99
C MET A 148 9.42 -12.56 13.53
N VAL A 149 10.59 -12.07 13.10
CA VAL A 149 11.14 -12.35 11.77
C VAL A 149 11.26 -13.86 11.56
N ASP A 150 11.93 -14.54 12.49
CA ASP A 150 12.21 -15.98 12.37
C ASP A 150 10.91 -16.80 12.43
N THR A 151 9.98 -16.39 13.29
CA THR A 151 8.68 -17.06 13.45
C THR A 151 7.84 -16.94 12.18
N ILE A 152 7.70 -15.74 11.63
CA ILE A 152 6.90 -15.51 10.41
C ILE A 152 7.54 -16.13 9.18
N ASN A 153 8.88 -16.18 9.12
CA ASN A 153 9.58 -16.93 8.07
C ASN A 153 9.22 -18.42 8.14
N LYS A 154 9.32 -19.05 9.32
CA LYS A 154 8.97 -20.46 9.51
C LYS A 154 7.52 -20.77 9.17
N LEU A 155 6.58 -19.92 9.60
CA LEU A 155 5.15 -20.11 9.28
C LEU A 155 4.91 -19.97 7.77
N SER A 156 5.53 -18.99 7.11
CA SER A 156 5.41 -18.80 5.67
C SER A 156 6.03 -19.94 4.86
N ASP A 157 7.15 -20.51 5.31
CA ASP A 157 7.79 -21.64 4.66
C ASP A 157 6.95 -22.92 4.81
N LEU A 158 6.35 -23.12 6.00
CA LEU A 158 5.44 -24.24 6.28
C LEU A 158 4.17 -24.17 5.41
N ASP A 159 3.53 -23.00 5.38
CA ASP A 159 2.36 -22.70 4.56
C ASP A 159 2.64 -22.97 3.08
N ASN A 160 3.70 -22.38 2.52
CA ASN A 160 4.09 -22.58 1.12
C ASN A 160 4.43 -24.03 0.80
N LYS A 161 5.15 -24.74 1.69
CA LYS A 161 5.49 -26.15 1.49
C LYS A 161 4.23 -26.99 1.26
N TRP A 162 3.23 -26.84 2.14
CA TRP A 162 2.02 -27.65 2.06
C TRP A 162 1.05 -27.20 0.98
N LYS A 163 1.01 -25.90 0.67
CA LYS A 163 0.30 -25.39 -0.50
C LYS A 163 0.81 -26.04 -1.78
N ILE A 164 2.13 -26.01 -1.98
CA ILE A 164 2.76 -26.56 -3.18
C ILE A 164 2.47 -28.07 -3.25
N HIS A 165 2.65 -28.78 -2.14
CA HIS A 165 2.46 -30.22 -2.10
C HIS A 165 1.01 -30.62 -2.42
N TYR A 166 0.03 -30.06 -1.71
CA TYR A 166 -1.36 -30.49 -1.83
C TYR A 166 -2.10 -29.80 -2.97
N LEU A 167 -2.03 -28.48 -3.08
CA LEU A 167 -2.82 -27.72 -4.06
C LEU A 167 -2.13 -27.63 -5.42
N ASP A 168 -0.85 -27.28 -5.45
CA ASP A 168 -0.17 -26.99 -6.72
C ASP A 168 0.41 -28.25 -7.39
N SER A 169 0.53 -29.37 -6.66
CA SER A 169 1.08 -30.63 -7.17
C SER A 169 0.04 -31.77 -7.17
N LEU A 170 -0.32 -32.30 -5.99
CA LEU A 170 -1.17 -33.49 -5.90
C LEU A 170 -2.56 -33.28 -6.50
N SER A 171 -3.25 -32.19 -6.15
CA SER A 171 -4.57 -31.85 -6.70
C SER A 171 -4.60 -31.67 -8.22
N ASN A 172 -3.46 -31.34 -8.83
CA ASN A 172 -3.35 -31.17 -10.28
C ASN A 172 -3.10 -32.49 -11.02
N ILE A 173 -2.44 -33.46 -10.38
CA ILE A 173 -2.10 -34.76 -10.98
C ILE A 173 -3.19 -35.81 -10.68
N ASP A 174 -3.66 -35.87 -9.43
CA ASP A 174 -4.68 -36.80 -8.96
C ASP A 174 -5.98 -36.05 -8.70
N THR A 175 -6.70 -35.79 -9.79
CA THR A 175 -7.95 -35.03 -9.79
C THR A 175 -9.09 -35.75 -9.06
N VAL A 176 -9.01 -37.08 -8.93
CA VAL A 176 -10.00 -37.90 -8.20
C VAL A 176 -9.96 -37.56 -6.70
N ASN A 177 -8.76 -37.40 -6.13
CA ASN A 177 -8.59 -37.07 -4.72
C ASN A 177 -8.39 -35.58 -4.44
N LYS A 178 -8.62 -34.70 -5.43
CA LYS A 178 -8.44 -33.24 -5.30
C LYS A 178 -9.11 -32.65 -4.05
N ALA A 179 -10.38 -32.98 -3.80
CA ALA A 179 -11.12 -32.48 -2.63
C ALA A 179 -10.51 -32.95 -1.30
N LEU A 180 -9.93 -34.16 -1.26
CA LEU A 180 -9.22 -34.68 -0.09
C LEU A 180 -7.94 -33.88 0.18
N TYR A 181 -7.16 -33.57 -0.87
CA TYR A 181 -5.95 -32.76 -0.73
C TYR A 181 -6.25 -31.31 -0.34
N GLU A 182 -7.29 -30.72 -0.92
CA GLU A 182 -7.80 -29.40 -0.53
C GLU A 182 -8.18 -29.38 0.95
N LYS A 183 -8.94 -30.37 1.43
CA LYS A 183 -9.31 -30.50 2.85
C LYS A 183 -8.10 -30.69 3.77
N LYS A 184 -7.08 -31.46 3.34
CA LYS A 184 -5.83 -31.62 4.10
C LYS A 184 -5.09 -30.29 4.24
N TYR A 185 -4.94 -29.55 3.14
CA TYR A 185 -4.30 -28.24 3.19
C TYR A 185 -5.10 -27.22 4.00
N ASP A 186 -6.44 -27.23 3.86
CA ASP A 186 -7.34 -26.39 4.65
C ASP A 186 -7.12 -26.56 6.16
N SER A 187 -7.03 -27.80 6.63
CA SER A 187 -6.72 -28.10 8.03
C SER A 187 -5.37 -27.53 8.48
N ILE A 188 -4.34 -27.61 7.62
CA ILE A 188 -2.99 -27.13 7.92
C ILE A 188 -2.96 -25.61 8.00
N VAL A 189 -3.50 -24.92 7.00
CA VAL A 189 -3.50 -23.44 6.99
C VAL A 189 -4.38 -22.88 8.10
N LYS A 190 -5.46 -23.59 8.46
CA LYS A 190 -6.29 -23.27 9.62
C LYS A 190 -5.48 -23.35 10.91
N GLU A 191 -4.71 -24.43 11.13
CA GLU A 191 -3.84 -24.54 12.29
C GLU A 191 -2.79 -23.43 12.35
N ILE A 192 -2.16 -23.11 11.20
CA ILE A 192 -1.18 -22.02 11.10
C ILE A 192 -1.81 -20.68 11.52
N VAL A 193 -3.00 -20.35 11.00
CA VAL A 193 -3.61 -19.06 11.29
C VAL A 193 -4.20 -19.01 12.69
N GLU A 194 -5.06 -19.96 13.04
CA GLU A 194 -5.84 -19.91 14.28
C GLU A 194 -4.96 -20.14 15.52
N ASN A 195 -4.02 -21.10 15.45
CA ASN A 195 -3.24 -21.50 16.63
C ASN A 195 -1.89 -20.80 16.72
N LYS A 196 -1.40 -20.17 15.65
CA LYS A 196 -0.06 -19.52 15.63
C LYS A 196 -0.14 -18.05 15.26
N LEU A 197 -0.68 -17.70 14.08
CA LEU A 197 -0.64 -16.32 13.58
C LEU A 197 -1.54 -15.37 14.39
N ILE A 198 -2.77 -15.77 14.73
CA ILE A 198 -3.67 -14.94 15.54
C ILE A 198 -3.06 -14.61 16.91
N PRO A 199 -2.57 -15.60 17.72
CA PRO A 199 -1.90 -15.29 18.97
C PRO A 199 -0.75 -14.30 18.82
N ILE A 200 0.07 -14.46 17.78
CA ILE A 200 1.16 -13.54 17.46
C ILE A 200 0.64 -12.12 17.19
N ILE A 201 -0.43 -11.98 16.40
CA ILE A 201 -1.02 -10.67 16.10
C ILE A 201 -1.61 -10.03 17.37
N GLN A 202 -2.26 -10.82 18.23
CA GLN A 202 -2.82 -10.33 19.48
C GLN A 202 -1.74 -9.85 20.46
N GLU A 203 -0.63 -10.58 20.57
CA GLU A 203 0.44 -10.28 21.51
C GLU A 203 1.35 -9.14 21.03
N HIS A 204 1.74 -9.15 19.75
CA HIS A 204 2.77 -8.24 19.24
C HIS A 204 2.24 -7.21 18.25
N GLY A 205 1.08 -7.45 17.64
CA GLY A 205 0.52 -6.70 16.52
C GLY A 205 0.79 -7.37 15.17
N PHE A 206 0.22 -6.83 14.09
CA PHE A 206 0.36 -7.43 12.76
C PHE A 206 1.83 -7.41 12.28
N PRO A 207 2.40 -8.56 11.86
CA PRO A 207 3.83 -8.66 11.54
C PRO A 207 4.14 -8.19 10.11
N GLU A 208 4.27 -6.87 9.95
CA GLU A 208 4.68 -6.21 8.70
C GLU A 208 6.03 -5.47 8.88
N GLU A 209 6.43 -4.62 7.93
CA GLU A 209 7.75 -3.97 7.83
C GLU A 209 8.11 -3.13 9.06
N ARG A 210 7.11 -2.66 9.82
CA ARG A 210 7.34 -1.87 11.04
C ARG A 210 7.84 -2.71 12.22
N MET A 211 7.74 -4.04 12.13
CA MET A 211 8.02 -4.98 13.21
C MET A 211 9.05 -6.05 12.84
N ILE A 212 8.97 -6.62 11.63
CA ILE A 212 9.82 -7.74 11.24
C ILE A 212 10.97 -7.31 10.31
N ASP A 213 10.72 -6.95 9.06
CA ASP A 213 11.79 -6.47 8.16
C ASP A 213 11.13 -5.92 6.90
N VAL A 214 11.83 -5.05 6.18
CA VAL A 214 11.43 -4.57 4.85
C VAL A 214 12.14 -5.41 3.78
N TYR A 215 11.37 -5.93 2.84
CA TYR A 215 11.91 -6.62 1.68
C TYR A 215 11.62 -5.84 0.41
N ARG A 216 12.52 -5.96 -0.56
CA ARG A 216 12.22 -5.57 -1.93
C ARG A 216 11.34 -6.66 -2.56
N ILE A 217 10.05 -6.38 -2.73
CA ILE A 217 9.06 -7.33 -3.27
C ILE A 217 8.89 -7.07 -4.77
N GLY A 218 9.01 -8.10 -5.61
CA GLY A 218 8.77 -8.01 -7.06
C GLY A 218 9.94 -8.52 -7.92
N ARG A 219 9.91 -8.31 -9.24
CA ARG A 219 10.94 -8.87 -10.14
C ARG A 219 12.28 -8.11 -9.99
N LYS A 220 13.33 -8.65 -10.61
CA LYS A 220 14.69 -8.07 -10.53
C LYS A 220 14.83 -6.69 -11.17
N ASN A 221 14.00 -6.34 -12.15
CA ASN A 221 14.08 -5.05 -12.85
C ASN A 221 13.77 -3.88 -11.89
N SER A 222 14.28 -2.69 -12.20
CA SER A 222 14.29 -1.52 -11.29
C SER A 222 12.91 -0.90 -11.00
N TYR A 223 11.84 -1.50 -11.49
CA TYR A 223 10.55 -0.84 -11.59
C TYR A 223 9.32 -1.71 -11.28
N SER A 224 9.41 -3.04 -11.41
CA SER A 224 8.37 -3.95 -10.94
C SER A 224 8.68 -4.43 -9.52
N TYR A 225 9.06 -3.50 -8.64
CA TYR A 225 9.23 -3.79 -7.23
C TYR A 225 8.60 -2.71 -6.33
N THR A 226 8.26 -3.14 -5.13
CA THR A 226 7.86 -2.30 -4.00
C THR A 226 8.68 -2.68 -2.77
N PHE A 227 8.45 -1.98 -1.67
CA PHE A 227 9.01 -2.29 -0.35
C PHE A 227 7.88 -2.70 0.59
N GLY A 228 8.14 -3.74 1.40
CA GLY A 228 7.22 -4.20 2.45
C GLY A 228 7.50 -5.65 2.83
N ASN A 229 6.57 -6.27 3.57
CA ASN A 229 6.64 -7.69 3.88
C ASN A 229 5.26 -8.37 3.75
N ASN A 230 5.11 -9.21 2.72
CA ASN A 230 3.83 -9.84 2.40
C ASN A 230 3.64 -11.23 3.00
N LYS A 231 4.54 -11.75 3.85
CA LYS A 231 4.49 -13.14 4.31
C LYS A 231 3.20 -13.47 5.07
N ALA A 232 2.87 -12.70 6.11
CA ALA A 232 1.65 -12.89 6.88
C ALA A 232 0.38 -12.64 6.04
N LYS A 233 0.42 -11.67 5.11
CA LYS A 233 -0.66 -11.46 4.14
C LYS A 233 -0.92 -12.71 3.31
N LEU A 234 0.11 -13.32 2.73
CA LEU A 234 -0.04 -14.51 1.88
C LEU A 234 -0.63 -15.69 2.65
N ILE A 235 -0.18 -15.92 3.89
CA ILE A 235 -0.77 -16.94 4.78
C ILE A 235 -2.28 -16.67 4.97
N LEU A 236 -2.68 -15.42 5.22
CA LEU A 236 -4.09 -15.06 5.36
C LEU A 236 -4.90 -15.23 4.07
N ILE A 237 -4.32 -14.91 2.91
CA ILE A 237 -4.97 -15.15 1.62
C ILE A 237 -5.20 -16.66 1.40
N HIS A 238 -4.21 -17.50 1.70
CA HIS A 238 -4.38 -18.94 1.63
C HIS A 238 -5.43 -19.43 2.62
N TYR A 239 -5.45 -18.89 3.83
CA TYR A 239 -6.45 -19.21 4.83
C TYR A 239 -7.87 -18.86 4.35
N TYR A 240 -8.08 -17.68 3.79
CA TYR A 240 -9.38 -17.27 3.26
C TYR A 240 -9.73 -17.86 1.90
N THR A 241 -8.87 -18.71 1.31
CA THR A 241 -9.21 -19.42 0.06
C THR A 241 -10.35 -20.41 0.28
N PHE A 242 -10.50 -20.87 1.53
CA PHE A 242 -11.57 -21.74 1.99
C PHE A 242 -12.60 -20.94 2.80
N PRO A 243 -13.88 -21.36 2.84
CA PRO A 243 -14.92 -20.73 3.66
C PRO A 243 -14.53 -20.68 5.14
N ARG A 244 -14.83 -19.54 5.80
CA ARG A 244 -14.58 -19.30 7.22
C ARG A 244 -15.83 -18.71 7.86
N GLU A 245 -16.21 -19.25 9.02
CA GLU A 245 -17.36 -18.78 9.78
C GLU A 245 -16.98 -17.67 10.78
N ASN A 246 -15.71 -17.64 11.19
CA ASN A 246 -15.24 -16.76 12.25
C ASN A 246 -14.75 -15.39 11.71
N ASN A 247 -15.57 -14.35 11.89
CA ASN A 247 -15.24 -12.98 11.52
C ASN A 247 -14.33 -12.24 12.53
N ASN A 248 -13.98 -12.84 13.68
CA ASN A 248 -13.20 -12.15 14.72
C ASN A 248 -11.82 -11.70 14.22
N ILE A 249 -11.24 -12.43 13.27
CA ILE A 249 -9.95 -12.06 12.65
C ILE A 249 -10.07 -10.73 11.91
N ASN A 250 -11.18 -10.47 11.21
CA ASN A 250 -11.35 -9.24 10.44
C ASN A 250 -11.36 -8.00 11.34
N ASN A 251 -11.99 -8.10 12.52
CA ASN A 251 -11.99 -7.05 13.53
C ASN A 251 -10.58 -6.83 14.09
N LEU A 252 -9.88 -7.92 14.45
CA LEU A 252 -8.49 -7.85 14.90
C LEU A 252 -7.60 -7.15 13.87
N LEU A 253 -7.71 -7.52 12.58
CA LEU A 253 -6.93 -6.89 11.52
C LEU A 253 -7.28 -5.41 11.34
N LYS A 254 -8.56 -5.03 11.47
CA LYS A 254 -8.99 -3.62 11.40
C LYS A 254 -8.39 -2.80 12.54
N GLU A 255 -8.32 -3.35 13.76
CA GLU A 255 -7.64 -2.71 14.88
C GLU A 255 -6.15 -2.50 14.61
N GLU A 256 -5.48 -3.47 13.98
CA GLU A 256 -4.08 -3.35 13.59
C GLU A 256 -3.86 -2.27 12.52
N VAL A 257 -4.85 -1.98 11.67
CA VAL A 257 -4.81 -0.79 10.79
C VAL A 257 -4.79 0.48 11.63
N TYR A 258 -5.68 0.63 12.61
CA TYR A 258 -5.72 1.82 13.45
C TYR A 258 -4.47 1.96 14.34
N LYS A 259 -3.87 0.86 14.80
CA LYS A 259 -2.57 0.89 15.48
C LYS A 259 -1.42 1.25 14.53
N GLY A 260 -1.64 1.14 13.23
CA GLY A 260 -0.64 1.34 12.19
C GLY A 260 0.33 0.17 12.05
N ASN A 261 -0.03 -1.02 12.52
CA ASN A 261 0.78 -2.22 12.32
C ASN A 261 0.46 -2.90 10.97
N LEU A 262 -0.75 -2.67 10.45
CA LEU A 262 -1.20 -3.17 9.14
C LEU A 262 -1.47 -2.02 8.17
N PRO A 263 -0.79 -1.96 7.02
CA PRO A 263 -1.14 -1.02 5.95
C PRO A 263 -2.60 -1.19 5.46
N SER A 264 -3.28 -0.07 5.24
CA SER A 264 -4.70 -0.06 4.89
C SER A 264 -5.00 -0.75 3.56
N ASP A 265 -4.07 -0.67 2.61
CA ASP A 265 -4.12 -1.36 1.31
C ASP A 265 -4.05 -2.87 1.51
N LEU A 266 -3.12 -3.34 2.33
CA LEU A 266 -3.00 -4.77 2.63
C LEU A 266 -4.21 -5.32 3.39
N TYR A 267 -4.74 -4.59 4.36
CA TYR A 267 -5.99 -4.97 5.05
C TYR A 267 -7.15 -5.12 4.06
N ALA A 268 -7.36 -4.11 3.22
CA ALA A 268 -8.43 -4.13 2.25
C ALA A 268 -8.27 -5.25 1.21
N GLU A 269 -7.05 -5.55 0.77
CA GLU A 269 -6.77 -6.72 -0.09
C GLU A 269 -7.20 -8.04 0.58
N ILE A 270 -6.87 -8.22 1.87
CA ILE A 270 -7.24 -9.42 2.64
C ILE A 270 -8.76 -9.53 2.76
N ILE A 271 -9.44 -8.45 3.14
CA ILE A 271 -10.89 -8.44 3.32
C ILE A 271 -11.63 -8.65 2.00
N ASP A 272 -11.16 -8.06 0.92
CA ASP A 272 -11.74 -8.28 -0.40
C ASP A 272 -11.60 -9.72 -0.87
N PHE A 273 -10.46 -10.35 -0.58
CA PHE A 273 -10.28 -11.76 -0.91
C PHE A 273 -11.23 -12.64 -0.11
N TYR A 274 -11.41 -12.35 1.19
CA TYR A 274 -12.41 -13.01 2.02
C TYR A 274 -13.84 -12.79 1.51
N ALA A 275 -14.19 -11.56 1.12
CA ALA A 275 -15.51 -11.22 0.59
C ALA A 275 -15.80 -11.83 -0.79
N LEU A 276 -14.78 -12.27 -1.53
CA LEU A 276 -14.96 -13.05 -2.75
C LEU A 276 -15.37 -14.51 -2.44
N LYS A 277 -15.05 -15.00 -1.23
CA LYS A 277 -15.21 -16.39 -0.79
C LYS A 277 -16.34 -16.60 0.22
N SER A 278 -16.76 -15.52 0.86
CA SER A 278 -17.97 -15.43 1.69
C SER A 278 -18.96 -14.55 0.96
N ASP A 279 -20.28 -14.74 1.08
CA ASP A 279 -21.28 -13.83 0.49
C ASP A 279 -21.32 -12.43 1.16
N SER A 280 -20.19 -12.00 1.74
CA SER A 280 -20.01 -10.73 2.43
C SER A 280 -19.99 -9.58 1.44
N LYS A 281 -20.87 -8.59 1.69
CA LYS A 281 -20.86 -7.30 0.98
C LYS A 281 -19.86 -6.30 1.58
N SER A 282 -19.03 -6.72 2.54
CA SER A 282 -18.04 -5.87 3.18
C SER A 282 -16.69 -5.98 2.46
N TYR A 283 -16.53 -5.22 1.39
CA TYR A 283 -15.28 -5.12 0.62
C TYR A 283 -14.95 -3.66 0.26
N TYR A 284 -13.72 -3.45 -0.16
CA TYR A 284 -13.06 -2.17 -0.40
C TYR A 284 -12.65 -1.97 -1.85
N ASN A 285 -12.75 -2.99 -2.71
CA ASN A 285 -12.29 -2.96 -4.11
C ASN A 285 -10.76 -2.69 -4.25
N GLU A 286 -9.97 -3.19 -3.30
CA GLU A 286 -8.53 -3.35 -3.43
C GLU A 286 -8.11 -4.57 -4.25
N TRP A 287 -8.72 -5.74 -4.03
CA TRP A 287 -8.38 -6.99 -4.74
C TRP A 287 -9.24 -7.23 -5.98
N HIS A 288 -10.54 -6.99 -5.88
CA HIS A 288 -11.49 -7.11 -6.99
C HIS A 288 -12.19 -5.76 -7.26
N GLN A 289 -12.94 -5.64 -8.34
CA GLN A 289 -13.67 -4.41 -8.67
C GLN A 289 -15.14 -4.75 -8.95
N THR A 290 -16.05 -4.22 -8.14
CA THR A 290 -17.48 -4.28 -8.46
C THR A 290 -17.80 -3.45 -9.70
N LYS A 291 -18.72 -3.95 -10.52
CA LYS A 291 -19.31 -3.21 -11.65
C LYS A 291 -20.55 -2.43 -11.25
N ASP A 292 -21.07 -2.67 -10.04
CA ASP A 292 -22.27 -2.01 -9.54
C ASP A 292 -21.94 -0.61 -9.02
N SER A 293 -22.24 0.40 -9.84
CA SER A 293 -21.99 1.80 -9.51
C SER A 293 -22.83 2.30 -8.32
N THR A 294 -23.92 1.62 -7.97
CA THR A 294 -24.75 2.00 -6.81
C THR A 294 -24.01 1.81 -5.49
N LEU A 295 -22.97 0.98 -5.47
CA LEU A 295 -22.15 0.70 -4.29
C LEU A 295 -20.93 1.63 -4.16
N PHE A 296 -20.64 2.46 -5.17
CA PHE A 296 -19.38 3.20 -5.21
C PHE A 296 -19.24 4.19 -4.05
N GLU A 297 -20.30 4.92 -3.72
CA GLU A 297 -20.29 5.89 -2.61
C GLU A 297 -20.06 5.20 -1.27
N GLU A 298 -20.75 4.09 -1.01
CA GLU A 298 -20.59 3.34 0.24
C GLU A 298 -19.17 2.78 0.37
N ILE A 299 -18.62 2.23 -0.71
CA ILE A 299 -17.27 1.68 -0.67
C ILE A 299 -16.24 2.79 -0.52
N ASP A 300 -16.36 3.93 -1.22
CA ASP A 300 -15.46 5.07 -1.04
C ASP A 300 -15.50 5.60 0.40
N ARG A 301 -16.67 5.64 1.03
CA ARG A 301 -16.80 5.97 2.46
C ARG A 301 -16.00 5.00 3.34
N LYS A 302 -16.14 3.68 3.13
CA LYS A 302 -15.38 2.65 3.86
C LYS A 302 -13.87 2.76 3.62
N ARG A 303 -13.46 3.03 2.38
CA ARG A 303 -12.06 3.24 1.98
C ARG A 303 -11.48 4.43 2.74
N LEU A 304 -12.17 5.56 2.77
CA LEU A 304 -11.73 6.75 3.49
C LEU A 304 -11.61 6.52 5.00
N GLU A 305 -12.52 5.73 5.61
CA GLU A 305 -12.49 5.40 7.05
C GLU A 305 -11.19 4.73 7.49
N ILE A 306 -10.62 3.88 6.63
CA ILE A 306 -9.34 3.20 6.89
C ILE A 306 -8.14 3.91 6.24
N GLY A 307 -8.33 5.10 5.67
CA GLY A 307 -7.25 5.89 5.10
C GLY A 307 -6.80 5.46 3.69
N LEU A 308 -7.67 4.81 2.92
CA LEU A 308 -7.49 4.57 1.48
C LEU A 308 -7.97 5.75 0.64
N LEU A 309 -7.57 5.73 -0.63
CA LEU A 309 -7.99 6.68 -1.65
C LEU A 309 -9.38 6.35 -2.18
N PRO A 310 -10.17 7.31 -2.65
CA PRO A 310 -11.37 7.02 -3.44
C PRO A 310 -11.02 6.36 -4.79
N PHE A 311 -12.02 5.74 -5.42
CA PHE A 311 -11.86 5.00 -6.67
C PHE A 311 -11.23 5.80 -7.80
N ASN A 312 -11.70 7.02 -7.99
CA ASN A 312 -11.24 7.88 -9.07
C ASN A 312 -9.73 8.17 -8.99
N GLU A 313 -9.20 8.40 -7.79
CA GLU A 313 -7.77 8.62 -7.58
C GLU A 313 -6.98 7.32 -7.73
N LYS A 314 -7.50 6.20 -7.24
CA LYS A 314 -6.89 4.87 -7.47
C LYS A 314 -6.77 4.56 -8.96
N ALA A 315 -7.83 4.80 -9.73
CA ALA A 315 -7.85 4.60 -11.18
C ALA A 315 -6.81 5.48 -11.88
N LYS A 316 -6.72 6.77 -11.52
CA LYS A 316 -5.69 7.68 -12.04
C LYS A 316 -4.27 7.20 -11.76
N LYS A 317 -4.00 6.67 -10.55
CA LYS A 317 -2.69 6.08 -10.22
C LYS A 317 -2.39 4.87 -11.08
N TYR A 318 -3.37 4.00 -11.27
CA TYR A 318 -3.26 2.82 -12.10
C TYR A 318 -2.97 3.18 -13.58
N ASP A 319 -3.68 4.15 -14.13
CA ASP A 319 -3.51 4.60 -15.52
C ASP A 319 -2.16 5.27 -15.77
N ARG A 320 -1.74 6.18 -14.87
CA ARG A 320 -0.39 6.74 -14.90
C ARG A 320 0.65 5.63 -14.84
N GLY A 321 0.42 4.65 -13.97
CA GLY A 321 1.28 3.49 -13.88
C GLY A 321 1.43 2.77 -15.21
N LYS A 322 0.34 2.26 -15.80
CA LYS A 322 0.40 1.59 -17.11
C LYS A 322 1.18 2.40 -18.17
N LYS A 323 0.96 3.72 -18.22
CA LYS A 323 1.70 4.62 -19.12
C LYS A 323 3.21 4.60 -18.83
N THR A 324 3.60 4.76 -17.58
CA THR A 324 5.02 4.76 -17.20
C THR A 324 5.70 3.40 -17.42
N CYS A 325 5.03 2.25 -17.18
CA CYS A 325 5.62 0.95 -17.54
C CYS A 325 5.95 0.87 -19.03
N LYS A 326 5.03 1.37 -19.86
CA LYS A 326 5.19 1.38 -21.32
C LYS A 326 6.42 2.21 -21.70
N GLU A 327 6.52 3.43 -21.20
CA GLU A 327 7.65 4.33 -21.46
C GLU A 327 8.99 3.74 -21.01
N ILE A 328 9.05 3.02 -19.88
CA ILE A 328 10.28 2.39 -19.40
C ILE A 328 10.70 1.22 -20.28
N ARG A 329 9.73 0.38 -20.70
CA ARG A 329 10.01 -0.73 -21.63
C ARG A 329 10.58 -0.23 -22.95
N GLU A 330 10.09 0.92 -23.42
CA GLU A 330 10.52 1.54 -24.67
C GLU A 330 11.87 2.25 -24.52
N ASN A 331 12.08 3.05 -23.46
CA ASN A 331 13.21 3.99 -23.38
C ASN A 331 14.37 3.53 -22.48
N LYS A 332 14.22 2.45 -21.71
CA LYS A 332 15.23 1.89 -20.77
C LYS A 332 15.83 2.87 -19.75
N ALA A 333 15.33 4.10 -19.67
CA ALA A 333 15.74 5.14 -18.74
C ALA A 333 14.52 5.73 -18.03
N TYR A 334 14.68 6.16 -16.77
CA TYR A 334 13.56 6.58 -15.93
C TYR A 334 13.87 7.84 -15.11
N LYS A 335 13.09 8.90 -15.30
CA LYS A 335 13.22 10.16 -14.54
C LYS A 335 11.95 10.58 -13.80
N GLN A 336 10.99 9.68 -13.59
CA GLN A 336 9.72 10.04 -12.94
C GLN A 336 9.71 9.69 -11.45
N ILE A 337 8.71 10.20 -10.74
CA ILE A 337 8.42 9.82 -9.35
C ILE A 337 7.62 8.51 -9.33
N LYS A 338 8.07 7.52 -8.57
CA LYS A 338 7.42 6.22 -8.39
C LYS A 338 6.24 6.35 -7.43
N LEU A 339 5.04 6.02 -7.90
CA LEU A 339 3.86 5.87 -7.06
C LEU A 339 3.51 4.39 -6.91
N PHE A 340 4.54 3.58 -6.60
CA PHE A 340 4.54 2.12 -6.43
C PHE A 340 3.25 1.43 -6.87
N TYR A 341 3.19 1.12 -8.16
CA TYR A 341 2.16 0.26 -8.72
C TYR A 341 2.85 -0.92 -9.40
N TRP A 342 2.12 -2.00 -9.57
CA TRP A 342 2.66 -3.20 -10.16
C TRP A 342 2.60 -3.13 -11.69
N CYS A 343 3.76 -3.10 -12.34
CA CYS A 343 3.90 -3.45 -13.75
C CYS A 343 3.87 -4.97 -13.89
N GLY A 344 2.72 -5.53 -14.24
CA GLY A 344 2.60 -6.94 -14.60
C GLY A 344 3.25 -7.27 -15.93
#